data_AF-A0A954N1L0-F1
#
_entry.id   AF-A0A954N1L0-F1
#
_cell.length_a   1.000
_cell.length_b   1.000
_cell.length_c   1.000
_cell.angle_alpha   90.00
_cell.angle_beta   90.00
_cell.angle_gamma   90.00
#
_symmetry.space_group_name_H-M   'P 1'
#
loop_
_entity.id
_entity.type
_entity.pdbx_description
1 polymer ?
#
loop_
_entity_poly.entity_id
_entity_poly.type
_entity_poly.pdbx_seq_one_letter_code
_entity_poly.pdbx_strand_id
1 'polypeptide(L)'
;MAHPSYRRGRHRTLQLQTVQTPLRTVIAVLRDRQLSLQVLLCVLAIVAMVIAIQAWSLPFPYHLGERVSTGVVSRVDFTRVDKVATERNRELSLAYVPYFFKHDPSNLKKLPGELRTSLRLLVASKKLDEVAPSLVTSFGLNEQSGPNESNALKNAGTVAERFEKLKAIAADDQKLNDLEREVTSFIEPLVQNGVLVERPIGLEDVKLEAPVLIRSAGSNDKKGMFSEIIFRSLLGPGGGLDPSWPTYPTMNSIRPMLESWLLVHTPGTLAYDEVATQEARQEARNDKREVTSKYNRGDPLVGPNQPITPDHLALLRDEHAAVELNRPPEQLAIRMAAASLMIILLVVLNGFY
;
A
#
# COMPACT_ATOMS: atom_id res chain seq x y z
N MET A 1 -105.41 85.86 12.76
CA MET A 1 -104.69 85.66 11.48
C MET A 1 -103.23 85.37 11.77
N ALA A 2 -102.62 84.49 10.98
CA ALA A 2 -101.18 84.10 10.92
C ALA A 2 -100.70 82.86 11.75
N HIS A 3 -100.81 81.72 11.06
CA HIS A 3 -99.86 80.59 10.86
C HIS A 3 -99.29 79.74 12.03
N PRO A 4 -99.50 78.41 11.97
CA PRO A 4 -98.66 77.42 12.63
C PRO A 4 -97.48 77.01 11.72
N SER A 5 -96.26 76.96 12.26
CA SER A 5 -95.08 76.47 11.54
C SER A 5 -94.73 75.04 11.94
N TYR A 6 -94.92 74.14 10.98
CA TYR A 6 -94.55 72.72 11.01
C TYR A 6 -93.03 72.61 10.79
N ARG A 7 -92.27 71.98 11.70
CA ARG A 7 -90.87 71.58 11.45
C ARG A 7 -90.72 70.06 11.52
N ARG A 8 -90.62 69.44 10.34
CA ARG A 8 -90.11 68.08 10.12
C ARG A 8 -88.58 68.07 10.12
N GLY A 9 -88.02 67.03 10.74
CA GLY A 9 -86.89 66.28 10.18
C GLY A 9 -85.49 66.64 10.68
N ARG A 10 -84.84 65.67 11.35
CA ARG A 10 -83.72 64.89 10.80
C ARG A 10 -83.12 64.01 11.91
N HIS A 11 -83.39 62.71 11.85
CA HIS A 11 -82.58 61.73 12.56
C HIS A 11 -81.24 61.61 11.83
N ARG A 12 -80.16 62.07 12.47
CA ARG A 12 -78.78 61.76 12.10
C ARG A 12 -78.43 60.41 12.73
N THR A 13 -78.44 59.34 11.95
CA THR A 13 -77.78 58.09 12.33
C THR A 13 -76.29 58.23 12.05
N LEU A 14 -75.49 58.31 13.11
CA LEU A 14 -74.04 58.19 13.07
C LEU A 14 -73.69 56.74 12.64
N GLN A 15 -73.23 56.56 11.41
CA GLN A 15 -72.59 55.32 11.01
C GLN A 15 -71.18 55.31 11.58
N LEU A 16 -70.98 54.52 12.63
CA LEU A 16 -69.66 54.16 13.14
C LEU A 16 -68.97 53.28 12.08
N GLN A 17 -68.02 53.86 11.34
CA GLN A 17 -67.04 53.09 10.58
C GLN A 17 -66.18 52.31 11.58
N THR A 18 -66.46 51.02 11.71
CA THR A 18 -65.61 50.11 12.47
C THR A 18 -64.28 49.96 11.76
N VAL A 19 -63.21 50.38 12.43
CA VAL A 19 -61.82 50.15 12.04
C VAL A 19 -61.63 48.66 11.77
N GLN A 20 -61.50 48.27 10.50
CA GLN A 20 -61.24 46.90 10.12
C GLN A 20 -59.79 46.55 10.48
N THR A 21 -59.64 45.65 11.44
CA THR A 21 -58.35 45.03 11.77
C THR A 21 -57.85 44.18 10.58
N PRO A 22 -56.59 44.33 10.13
CA PRO A 22 -56.05 43.66 8.94
C PRO A 22 -56.04 42.12 9.04
N LEU A 23 -56.18 41.58 10.25
CA LEU A 23 -56.25 40.12 10.47
C LEU A 23 -57.59 39.51 10.01
N ARG A 24 -58.69 40.27 10.04
CA ARG A 24 -60.01 39.74 9.63
C ARG A 24 -60.17 39.67 8.11
N THR A 25 -59.50 40.56 7.38
CA THR A 25 -59.46 40.53 5.91
C THR A 25 -58.63 39.35 5.40
N VAL A 26 -57.51 39.01 6.06
CA VAL A 26 -56.71 37.81 5.71
C VAL A 26 -57.53 36.52 5.87
N ILE A 27 -58.30 36.41 6.96
CA ILE A 27 -59.15 35.24 7.22
C ILE A 27 -60.33 35.15 6.23
N ALA A 28 -60.86 36.29 5.77
CA ALA A 28 -61.95 36.33 4.79
C ALA A 28 -61.48 35.93 3.38
N VAL A 29 -60.27 36.34 2.98
CA VAL A 29 -59.64 35.96 1.69
C VAL A 29 -59.35 34.46 1.61
N LEU A 30 -59.04 33.82 2.74
CA LEU A 30 -58.84 32.37 2.85
C LEU A 30 -60.12 31.54 2.65
N ARG A 31 -61.32 32.14 2.69
CA ARG A 31 -62.60 31.44 2.55
C ARG A 31 -63.09 31.36 1.09
N ASP A 32 -62.55 32.20 0.22
CA ASP A 32 -62.89 32.19 -1.21
C ASP A 32 -61.98 31.20 -1.96
N ARG A 33 -62.58 30.15 -2.54
CA ARG A 33 -61.83 29.05 -3.17
C ARG A 33 -60.92 29.55 -4.29
N GLN A 34 -61.36 30.55 -5.06
CA GLN A 34 -60.58 31.07 -6.18
C GLN A 34 -59.35 31.85 -5.71
N LEU A 35 -59.49 32.69 -4.68
CA LEU A 35 -58.37 33.42 -4.07
C LEU A 35 -57.40 32.47 -3.33
N SER A 36 -57.91 31.44 -2.67
CA SER A 36 -57.06 30.44 -2.01
C SER A 36 -56.15 29.69 -2.99
N LEU A 37 -56.62 29.40 -4.21
CA LEU A 37 -55.82 28.72 -5.25
C LEU A 37 -54.73 29.63 -5.80
N GLN A 38 -55.03 30.92 -6.00
CA GLN A 38 -54.04 31.90 -6.46
C GLN A 38 -52.94 32.14 -5.42
N VAL A 39 -53.31 32.31 -4.14
CA VAL A 39 -52.35 32.47 -3.05
C VAL A 39 -51.47 31.22 -2.90
N LEU A 40 -52.06 30.04 -2.97
CA LEU A 40 -51.31 28.78 -2.93
C LEU A 40 -50.29 28.69 -4.07
N LEU A 41 -50.69 29.05 -5.30
CA LEU A 41 -49.82 29.03 -6.47
C LEU A 41 -48.66 30.04 -6.33
N CYS A 42 -48.92 31.24 -5.80
CA CYS A 42 -47.88 32.21 -5.51
C CYS A 42 -46.89 31.70 -4.45
N VAL A 43 -47.38 31.10 -3.35
CA VAL A 43 -46.51 30.52 -2.32
C VAL A 43 -45.65 29.39 -2.90
N LEU A 44 -46.24 28.51 -3.72
CA LEU A 44 -45.52 27.43 -4.38
C LEU A 44 -44.43 27.98 -5.32
N ALA A 45 -44.73 29.01 -6.10
CA ALA A 45 -43.76 29.68 -6.96
C ALA A 45 -42.58 30.29 -6.15
N ILE A 46 -42.88 30.93 -5.01
CA ILE A 46 -41.84 31.46 -4.11
C ILE A 46 -40.96 30.33 -3.58
N VAL A 47 -41.56 29.24 -3.10
CA VAL A 47 -40.82 28.07 -2.62
C VAL A 47 -39.95 27.46 -3.72
N ALA A 48 -40.50 27.30 -4.93
CA ALA A 48 -39.77 26.81 -6.09
C ALA A 48 -38.58 27.72 -6.45
N MET A 49 -38.74 29.04 -6.32
CA MET A 49 -37.67 30.00 -6.58
C MET A 49 -36.59 29.99 -5.51
N VAL A 50 -36.95 29.84 -4.23
CA VAL A 50 -35.98 29.65 -3.13
C VAL A 50 -35.16 28.37 -3.34
N ILE A 51 -35.81 27.30 -3.80
CA ILE A 51 -35.17 26.03 -4.16
C ILE A 51 -34.24 26.22 -5.36
N ALA A 52 -34.68 26.91 -6.41
CA ALA A 52 -33.89 27.16 -7.61
C ALA A 52 -32.62 27.99 -7.33
N ILE A 53 -32.70 28.94 -6.40
CA ILE A 53 -31.56 29.78 -5.97
C ILE A 53 -30.60 28.98 -5.08
N GLN A 54 -31.01 27.82 -4.56
CA GLN A 54 -30.26 27.02 -3.58
C GLN A 54 -29.78 27.90 -2.42
N ALA A 55 -30.70 28.69 -1.82
CA ALA A 55 -30.34 29.66 -0.78
C ALA A 55 -29.66 29.04 0.48
N TRP A 56 -29.63 27.71 0.57
CA TRP A 56 -28.91 26.94 1.59
C TRP A 56 -27.44 26.66 1.28
N SER A 57 -26.97 26.67 0.03
CA SER A 57 -25.57 26.39 -0.32
C SER A 57 -24.70 27.66 -0.19
N LEU A 58 -23.46 27.50 0.26
CA LEU A 58 -22.52 28.64 0.30
C LEU A 58 -21.75 28.67 -1.02
N PRO A 59 -21.64 29.84 -1.70
CA PRO A 59 -20.85 29.91 -2.92
C PRO A 59 -19.38 29.69 -2.58
N PHE A 60 -18.73 28.81 -3.34
CA PHE A 60 -17.29 28.55 -3.23
C PHE A 60 -16.52 29.71 -3.86
N PRO A 61 -15.72 30.48 -3.09
CA PRO A 61 -15.17 31.74 -3.58
C PRO A 61 -13.84 31.59 -4.35
N TYR A 62 -13.21 30.41 -4.33
CA TYR A 62 -11.84 30.23 -4.78
C TYR A 62 -11.74 29.65 -6.20
N HIS A 63 -10.80 30.18 -7.00
CA HIS A 63 -10.57 29.73 -8.37
C HIS A 63 -9.12 29.26 -8.58
N LEU A 64 -8.92 28.38 -9.56
CA LEU A 64 -7.59 27.88 -9.91
C LEU A 64 -6.72 29.05 -10.42
N GLY A 65 -5.48 29.14 -9.92
CA GLY A 65 -4.52 30.17 -10.33
C GLY A 65 -4.69 31.53 -9.66
N GLU A 66 -5.77 31.75 -8.91
CA GLU A 66 -5.97 32.95 -8.10
C GLU A 66 -4.91 33.04 -7.00
N ARG A 67 -4.50 34.26 -6.61
CA ARG A 67 -3.52 34.50 -5.54
C ARG A 67 -4.18 35.24 -4.39
N VAL A 68 -4.18 34.64 -3.21
CA VAL A 68 -4.79 35.23 -2.00
C VAL A 68 -3.72 35.99 -1.23
N SER A 69 -3.94 37.29 -1.00
CA SER A 69 -2.96 38.16 -0.33
C SER A 69 -2.74 37.79 1.14
N THR A 70 -3.80 37.38 1.85
CA THR A 70 -3.78 37.08 3.29
C THR A 70 -3.50 35.61 3.64
N GLY A 71 -3.37 34.74 2.63
CA GLY A 71 -3.43 33.29 2.83
C GLY A 71 -4.83 32.80 3.25
N VAL A 72 -5.03 31.50 3.24
CA VAL A 72 -6.28 30.85 3.67
C VAL A 72 -5.97 29.85 4.76
N VAL A 73 -6.69 29.94 5.88
CA VAL A 73 -6.58 29.04 7.02
C VAL A 73 -7.85 28.22 7.18
N SER A 74 -7.74 27.03 7.75
CA SER A 74 -8.88 26.16 8.03
C SER A 74 -9.83 26.79 9.04
N ARG A 75 -11.14 26.81 8.75
CA ARG A 75 -12.15 27.34 9.69
C ARG A 75 -12.68 26.29 10.66
N VAL A 76 -12.62 25.03 10.29
CA VAL A 76 -13.17 23.89 11.03
C VAL A 76 -12.17 22.75 11.06
N ASP A 77 -12.31 21.85 12.04
CA ASP A 77 -11.52 20.64 12.06
C ASP A 77 -12.06 19.67 11.01
N PHE A 78 -11.19 19.18 10.13
CA PHE A 78 -11.58 18.19 9.13
C PHE A 78 -10.45 17.21 8.85
N THR A 79 -10.84 16.04 8.35
CA THR A 79 -9.91 14.97 7.99
C THR A 79 -9.98 14.73 6.50
N ARG A 80 -8.81 14.68 5.86
CA ARG A 80 -8.69 14.38 4.43
C ARG A 80 -7.81 13.16 4.23
N VAL A 81 -8.19 12.30 3.29
CA VAL A 81 -7.34 11.20 2.85
C VAL A 81 -6.12 11.79 2.13
N ASP A 82 -4.94 11.55 2.69
CA ASP A 82 -3.68 11.95 2.09
C ASP A 82 -3.26 10.88 1.09
N LYS A 83 -3.47 11.17 -0.19
CA LYS A 83 -3.14 10.27 -1.28
C LYS A 83 -1.64 9.97 -1.32
N VAL A 84 -0.78 10.97 -1.07
CA VAL A 84 0.67 10.80 -1.14
C VAL A 84 1.16 9.93 0.00
N ALA A 85 0.71 10.20 1.23
CA ALA A 85 1.06 9.38 2.38
C ALA A 85 0.50 7.96 2.25
N THR A 86 -0.70 7.81 1.68
CA THR A 86 -1.31 6.50 1.41
C THR A 86 -0.51 5.71 0.37
N GLU A 87 -0.16 6.32 -0.76
CA GLU A 87 0.66 5.66 -1.79
C GLU A 87 2.05 5.31 -1.25
N ARG A 88 2.70 6.22 -0.51
CA ARG A 88 3.97 5.92 0.14
C ARG A 88 3.86 4.75 1.11
N ASN A 89 2.78 4.68 1.90
CA ASN A 89 2.55 3.57 2.81
C ASN A 89 2.26 2.25 2.06
N ARG A 90 1.56 2.32 0.92
CA ARG A 90 1.37 1.18 0.01
C ARG A 90 2.71 0.69 -0.56
N GLU A 91 3.55 1.59 -1.05
CA GLU A 91 4.89 1.26 -1.56
C GLU A 91 5.79 0.63 -0.49
N LEU A 92 5.83 1.21 0.72
CA LEU A 92 6.56 0.64 1.85
C LEU A 92 6.03 -0.76 2.20
N SER A 93 4.71 -0.94 2.19
CA SER A 93 4.09 -2.24 2.46
C SER A 93 4.47 -3.29 1.41
N LEU A 94 4.53 -2.91 0.12
CA LEU A 94 4.97 -3.79 -0.96
C LEU A 94 6.43 -4.25 -0.76
N ALA A 95 7.30 -3.41 -0.20
CA ALA A 95 8.68 -3.77 0.08
C ALA A 95 8.82 -4.88 1.16
N TYR A 96 7.81 -5.03 2.03
CA TYR A 96 7.79 -6.07 3.07
C TYR A 96 7.06 -7.35 2.65
N VAL A 97 6.50 -7.40 1.45
CA VAL A 97 5.81 -8.61 0.97
C VAL A 97 6.86 -9.69 0.69
N PRO A 98 6.73 -10.88 1.31
CA PRO A 98 7.70 -11.95 1.10
C PRO A 98 7.62 -12.50 -0.33
N TYR A 99 8.77 -12.90 -0.85
CA TYR A 99 8.85 -13.66 -2.10
C TYR A 99 8.52 -15.13 -1.84
N PHE A 100 7.69 -15.72 -2.68
CA PHE A 100 7.26 -17.11 -2.52
C PHE A 100 8.13 -18.07 -3.34
N PHE A 101 8.53 -19.18 -2.71
CA PHE A 101 9.28 -20.24 -3.38
C PHE A 101 8.65 -21.60 -3.12
N LYS A 102 8.63 -22.45 -4.14
CA LYS A 102 8.29 -23.87 -4.04
C LYS A 102 9.54 -24.67 -3.78
N HIS A 103 9.47 -25.55 -2.79
CA HIS A 103 10.60 -26.35 -2.36
C HIS A 103 10.48 -27.82 -2.78
N ASP A 104 11.45 -28.28 -3.57
CA ASP A 104 11.66 -29.68 -3.93
C ASP A 104 13.07 -30.16 -3.52
N PRO A 105 13.20 -30.89 -2.40
CA PRO A 105 14.50 -31.37 -1.89
C PRO A 105 15.00 -32.66 -2.56
N SER A 106 14.26 -33.23 -3.53
CA SER A 106 14.49 -34.60 -4.01
C SER A 106 15.89 -34.84 -4.60
N ASN A 107 16.44 -33.85 -5.30
CA ASN A 107 17.77 -33.96 -5.90
C ASN A 107 18.90 -33.72 -4.90
N LEU A 108 18.66 -32.89 -3.87
CA LEU A 108 19.67 -32.58 -2.85
C LEU A 108 20.02 -33.81 -2.00
N LYS A 109 19.04 -34.69 -1.75
CA LYS A 109 19.25 -35.94 -1.01
C LYS A 109 20.17 -36.94 -1.71
N LYS A 110 20.42 -36.78 -3.02
CA LYS A 110 21.29 -37.66 -3.81
C LYS A 110 22.77 -37.24 -3.76
N LEU A 111 23.05 -35.99 -3.36
CA LEU A 111 24.40 -35.42 -3.37
C LEU A 111 25.45 -36.25 -2.61
N PRO A 112 25.20 -36.80 -1.41
CA PRO A 112 26.22 -37.58 -0.71
C PRO A 112 26.66 -38.83 -1.50
N GLY A 113 25.71 -39.49 -2.17
CA GLY A 113 25.98 -40.65 -3.02
C GLY A 113 26.72 -40.28 -4.31
N GLU A 114 26.42 -39.12 -4.89
CA GLU A 114 27.15 -38.57 -6.04
C GLU A 114 28.60 -38.22 -5.68
N LEU A 115 28.83 -37.61 -4.50
CA LEU A 115 30.16 -37.32 -3.98
C LEU A 115 30.97 -38.61 -3.75
N ARG A 116 30.36 -39.63 -3.17
CA ARG A 116 31.01 -40.94 -3.00
C ARG A 116 31.45 -41.53 -4.33
N THR A 117 30.60 -41.43 -5.35
CA THR A 117 30.88 -41.94 -6.69
C THR A 117 32.00 -41.15 -7.35
N SER A 118 31.99 -39.82 -7.25
CA SER A 118 33.04 -38.96 -7.82
C SER A 118 34.41 -39.18 -7.17
N LEU A 119 34.46 -39.35 -5.84
CA LEU A 119 35.68 -39.66 -5.11
C LEU A 119 36.25 -41.05 -5.47
N ARG A 120 35.39 -42.06 -5.66
CA ARG A 120 35.83 -43.39 -6.11
C ARG A 120 36.42 -43.38 -7.52
N LEU A 121 35.84 -42.60 -8.42
CA LEU A 121 36.39 -42.39 -9.77
C LEU A 121 37.77 -41.72 -9.71
N LEU A 122 37.96 -40.77 -8.79
CA LEU A 122 39.23 -40.06 -8.59
C LEU A 122 40.34 -40.97 -8.04
N VAL A 123 40.00 -41.92 -7.16
CA VAL A 123 40.98 -42.92 -6.66
C VAL A 123 41.36 -43.94 -7.73
N ALA A 124 40.44 -44.29 -8.63
CA ALA A 124 40.70 -45.24 -9.70
C ALA A 124 41.75 -44.73 -10.72
N SER A 125 41.84 -43.42 -10.92
CA SER A 125 42.86 -42.78 -11.75
C SER A 125 44.22 -42.68 -11.04
N LYS A 126 45.30 -43.10 -11.73
CA LYS A 126 46.65 -43.07 -11.15
C LYS A 126 47.30 -41.70 -11.25
N LYS A 127 46.93 -40.90 -12.27
CA LYS A 127 47.48 -39.57 -12.56
C LYS A 127 46.38 -38.54 -12.80
N LEU A 128 46.69 -37.27 -12.56
CA LEU A 128 45.77 -36.15 -12.78
C LEU A 128 45.30 -36.05 -14.24
N ASP A 129 46.16 -36.41 -15.20
CA ASP A 129 45.86 -36.39 -16.64
C ASP A 129 44.89 -37.51 -17.08
N GLU A 130 44.68 -38.53 -16.25
CA GLU A 130 43.73 -39.63 -16.53
C GLU A 130 42.33 -39.35 -15.97
N VAL A 131 42.18 -38.30 -15.16
CA VAL A 131 40.89 -37.89 -14.57
C VAL A 131 40.07 -37.16 -15.63
N ALA A 132 38.76 -37.41 -15.66
CA ALA A 132 37.86 -36.68 -16.54
C ALA A 132 37.98 -35.15 -16.30
N PRO A 133 38.08 -34.32 -17.34
CA PRO A 133 38.27 -32.87 -17.18
C PRO A 133 37.19 -32.20 -16.32
N SER A 134 35.95 -32.69 -16.37
CA SER A 134 34.83 -32.21 -15.55
C SER A 134 35.05 -32.42 -14.05
N LEU A 135 35.63 -33.55 -13.65
CA LEU A 135 35.94 -33.85 -12.26
C LEU A 135 37.07 -32.95 -11.74
N VAL A 136 38.11 -32.74 -12.56
CA VAL A 136 39.22 -31.83 -12.24
C VAL A 136 38.70 -30.42 -11.98
N THR A 137 37.82 -29.90 -12.84
CA THR A 137 37.21 -28.58 -12.63
C THR A 137 36.32 -28.55 -11.39
N SER A 138 35.54 -29.60 -11.14
CA SER A 138 34.60 -29.62 -10.02
C SER A 138 35.27 -29.50 -8.65
N PHE A 139 36.40 -30.19 -8.44
CA PHE A 139 37.15 -30.11 -7.19
C PHE A 139 38.15 -28.93 -7.15
N GLY A 140 38.21 -28.11 -8.21
CA GLY A 140 39.16 -27.00 -8.33
C GLY A 140 40.62 -27.47 -8.37
N LEU A 141 40.86 -28.54 -9.12
CA LEU A 141 42.18 -29.14 -9.38
C LEU A 141 42.81 -28.62 -10.69
N ASN A 142 42.31 -27.50 -11.23
CA ASN A 142 42.87 -26.82 -12.39
C ASN A 142 43.78 -25.66 -11.97
N GLU A 143 44.85 -25.41 -12.73
CA GLU A 143 45.72 -24.23 -12.53
C GLU A 143 45.06 -22.93 -13.02
N GLN A 144 44.09 -23.04 -13.92
CA GLN A 144 43.33 -21.90 -14.42
C GLN A 144 42.27 -21.51 -13.41
N SER A 145 42.63 -20.53 -12.57
CA SER A 145 41.70 -19.80 -11.72
C SER A 145 40.51 -19.28 -12.50
N GLY A 146 39.39 -19.98 -12.42
CA GLY A 146 38.12 -19.46 -12.91
C GLY A 146 37.70 -18.24 -12.09
N PRO A 147 36.88 -17.32 -12.64
CA PRO A 147 36.39 -16.13 -11.92
C PRO A 147 35.55 -16.46 -10.68
N ASN A 148 35.18 -17.73 -10.49
CA ASN A 148 34.36 -18.25 -9.41
C ASN A 148 35.12 -19.00 -8.30
N GLU A 149 36.47 -19.04 -8.33
CA GLU A 149 37.24 -19.69 -7.26
C GLU A 149 37.10 -18.98 -5.91
N SER A 150 36.73 -19.74 -4.87
CA SER A 150 36.77 -19.28 -3.48
C SER A 150 38.22 -18.96 -3.09
N ASN A 151 38.42 -17.85 -2.36
CA ASN A 151 39.73 -17.49 -1.78
C ASN A 151 40.30 -18.64 -0.92
N ALA A 152 39.43 -19.51 -0.39
CA ALA A 152 39.82 -20.72 0.33
C ALA A 152 40.61 -21.70 -0.54
N LEU A 153 40.27 -21.87 -1.83
CA LEU A 153 41.05 -22.73 -2.73
C LEU A 153 42.44 -22.14 -2.98
N LYS A 154 42.56 -20.83 -3.20
CA LYS A 154 43.86 -20.19 -3.45
C LYS A 154 44.85 -20.40 -2.30
N ASN A 155 44.36 -20.51 -1.07
CA ASN A 155 45.16 -20.73 0.13
C ASN A 155 45.36 -22.22 0.49
N ALA A 156 44.76 -23.16 -0.24
CA ALA A 156 44.71 -24.58 0.12
C ALA A 156 45.95 -25.42 -0.29
N GLY A 157 47.02 -24.78 -0.75
CA GLY A 157 48.24 -25.44 -1.24
C GLY A 157 48.25 -25.67 -2.75
N THR A 158 49.27 -26.38 -3.25
CA THR A 158 49.44 -26.67 -4.68
C THR A 158 48.41 -27.70 -5.19
N VAL A 159 48.16 -27.74 -6.50
CA VAL A 159 47.19 -28.69 -7.11
C VAL A 159 47.52 -30.15 -6.77
N ALA A 160 48.81 -30.50 -6.76
CA ALA A 160 49.28 -31.84 -6.40
C ALA A 160 49.00 -32.19 -4.93
N GLU A 161 49.21 -31.26 -4.00
CA GLU A 161 48.90 -31.47 -2.58
C GLU A 161 47.41 -31.67 -2.33
N ARG A 162 46.55 -30.94 -3.05
CA ARG A 162 45.09 -31.10 -2.97
C ARG A 162 44.65 -32.48 -3.46
N PHE A 163 45.22 -32.92 -4.59
CA PHE A 163 44.95 -34.24 -5.15
C PHE A 163 45.34 -35.37 -4.20
N GLU A 164 46.55 -35.32 -3.62
CA GLU A 164 47.00 -36.33 -2.65
C GLU A 164 46.13 -36.37 -1.39
N LYS A 165 45.69 -35.21 -0.88
CA LYS A 165 44.76 -35.14 0.27
C LYS A 165 43.42 -35.82 -0.03
N LEU A 166 42.82 -35.55 -1.19
CA LEU A 166 41.57 -36.19 -1.60
C LEU A 166 41.75 -37.71 -1.77
N LYS A 167 42.85 -38.12 -2.39
CA LYS A 167 43.16 -39.54 -2.59
C LYS A 167 43.38 -40.28 -1.27
N ALA A 168 44.04 -39.66 -0.30
CA ALA A 168 44.27 -40.25 1.02
C ALA A 168 42.98 -40.52 1.80
N ILE A 169 41.95 -39.69 1.62
CA ILE A 169 40.63 -39.88 2.25
C ILE A 169 39.83 -40.93 1.49
N ALA A 170 39.81 -40.85 0.17
CA ALA A 170 39.00 -41.73 -0.67
C ALA A 170 39.58 -43.16 -0.80
N ALA A 171 40.87 -43.37 -0.51
CA ALA A 171 41.48 -44.70 -0.46
C ALA A 171 41.05 -45.53 0.78
N ASP A 172 40.53 -44.87 1.82
CA ASP A 172 40.07 -45.50 3.05
C ASP A 172 38.54 -45.55 3.06
N ASP A 173 37.97 -46.75 2.86
CA ASP A 173 36.51 -46.94 2.83
C ASP A 173 35.83 -46.48 4.14
N GLN A 174 36.53 -46.54 5.29
CA GLN A 174 35.96 -46.07 6.56
C GLN A 174 35.82 -44.54 6.55
N LYS A 175 36.88 -43.83 6.17
CA LYS A 175 36.85 -42.36 6.06
C LYS A 175 35.87 -41.88 4.99
N LEU A 176 35.71 -42.63 3.90
CA LEU A 176 34.74 -42.31 2.86
C LEU A 176 33.30 -42.42 3.37
N ASN A 177 32.98 -43.46 4.15
CA ASN A 177 31.65 -43.61 4.76
C ASN A 177 31.41 -42.56 5.86
N ASP A 178 32.44 -42.19 6.62
CA ASP A 178 32.34 -41.11 7.61
C ASP A 178 32.11 -39.76 6.92
N LEU A 179 32.81 -39.47 5.82
CA LEU A 179 32.59 -38.28 5.00
C LEU A 179 31.16 -38.23 4.44
N GLU A 180 30.63 -39.35 3.92
CA GLU A 180 29.25 -39.42 3.41
C GLU A 180 28.24 -39.08 4.52
N ARG A 181 28.45 -39.58 5.74
CA ARG A 181 27.61 -39.30 6.90
C ARG A 181 27.71 -37.84 7.36
N GLU A 182 28.93 -37.29 7.40
CA GLU A 182 29.19 -35.88 7.73
C GLU A 182 28.51 -34.96 6.71
N VAL A 183 28.67 -35.22 5.41
CA VAL A 183 28.03 -34.45 4.34
C VAL A 183 26.51 -34.55 4.41
N THR A 184 25.96 -35.74 4.67
CA THR A 184 24.50 -35.92 4.86
C THR A 184 23.98 -35.06 6.00
N SER A 185 24.70 -35.00 7.12
CA SER A 185 24.33 -34.18 8.28
C SER A 185 24.52 -32.68 8.02
N PHE A 186 25.54 -32.32 7.24
CA PHE A 186 25.84 -30.95 6.85
C PHE A 186 24.79 -30.36 5.88
N ILE A 187 24.27 -31.16 4.95
CA ILE A 187 23.24 -30.70 4.01
C ILE A 187 21.82 -30.77 4.58
N GLU A 188 21.61 -31.38 5.74
CA GLU A 188 20.27 -31.51 6.35
C GLU A 188 19.56 -30.16 6.53
N PRO A 189 20.19 -29.07 7.03
CA PRO A 189 19.57 -27.75 7.08
C PRO A 189 19.16 -27.22 5.70
N LEU A 190 19.92 -27.56 4.65
CA LEU A 190 19.65 -27.19 3.26
C LEU A 190 18.49 -28.00 2.67
N VAL A 191 18.38 -29.28 3.04
CA VAL A 191 17.23 -30.13 2.71
C VAL A 191 15.95 -29.61 3.37
N GLN A 192 16.06 -28.95 4.52
CA GLN A 192 14.91 -28.43 5.26
C GLN A 192 14.51 -27.00 4.89
N ASN A 193 15.47 -26.15 4.55
CA ASN A 193 15.25 -24.73 4.25
C ASN A 193 15.23 -24.43 2.75
N GLY A 194 15.77 -25.34 1.93
CA GLY A 194 15.90 -25.13 0.50
C GLY A 194 17.09 -24.24 0.16
N VAL A 195 17.51 -24.33 -1.10
CA VAL A 195 18.71 -23.70 -1.63
C VAL A 195 18.42 -23.11 -3.00
N LEU A 196 18.92 -21.90 -3.19
CA LEU A 196 18.88 -21.17 -4.45
C LEU A 196 20.31 -20.97 -4.95
N VAL A 197 20.62 -21.61 -6.07
CA VAL A 197 21.96 -21.59 -6.67
C VAL A 197 22.17 -20.32 -7.47
N GLU A 198 21.19 -19.97 -8.30
CA GLU A 198 21.18 -18.77 -9.12
C GLU A 198 19.93 -17.95 -8.83
N ARG A 199 20.06 -16.63 -8.94
CA ARG A 199 18.91 -15.73 -8.80
C ARG A 199 17.97 -15.93 -9.99
N PRO A 200 16.67 -16.18 -9.76
CA PRO A 200 15.70 -16.22 -10.84
C PRO A 200 15.67 -14.89 -11.59
N ILE A 201 15.39 -14.98 -12.89
CA ILE A 201 15.23 -13.80 -13.75
C ILE A 201 14.16 -12.89 -13.13
N GLY A 202 14.46 -11.60 -12.98
CA GLY A 202 13.57 -10.62 -12.34
C GLY A 202 13.78 -10.44 -10.82
N LEU A 203 14.67 -11.21 -10.20
CA LEU A 203 15.08 -11.04 -8.80
C LEU A 203 16.54 -10.59 -8.64
N GLU A 204 17.14 -10.06 -9.71
CA GLU A 204 18.54 -9.62 -9.74
C GLU A 204 18.79 -8.45 -8.76
N ASP A 205 17.89 -7.46 -8.75
CA ASP A 205 17.98 -6.25 -7.91
C ASP A 205 17.47 -6.45 -6.47
N VAL A 206 17.04 -7.66 -6.11
CA VAL A 206 16.48 -7.93 -4.78
C VAL A 206 17.59 -7.95 -3.73
N LYS A 207 17.34 -7.20 -2.65
CA LYS A 207 18.24 -7.12 -1.49
C LYS A 207 18.28 -8.47 -0.76
N LEU A 208 19.45 -8.78 -0.19
CA LEU A 208 19.65 -10.00 0.60
C LEU A 208 18.75 -10.07 1.85
N GLU A 209 18.34 -8.91 2.38
CA GLU A 209 17.46 -8.79 3.55
C GLU A 209 15.97 -8.91 3.19
N ALA A 210 15.62 -9.14 1.93
CA ALA A 210 14.24 -9.28 1.53
C ALA A 210 13.60 -10.50 2.20
N PRO A 211 12.37 -10.39 2.73
CA PRO A 211 11.67 -11.50 3.34
C PRO A 211 11.30 -12.54 2.27
N VAL A 212 11.41 -13.81 2.65
CA VAL A 212 11.12 -14.95 1.78
C VAL A 212 10.22 -15.92 2.52
N LEU A 213 9.33 -16.57 1.77
CA LEU A 213 8.43 -17.58 2.26
C LEU A 213 8.55 -18.83 1.39
N ILE A 214 8.93 -19.93 2.03
CA ILE A 214 9.21 -21.21 1.41
C ILE A 214 8.03 -22.13 1.67
N ARG A 215 7.39 -22.59 0.59
CA ARG A 215 6.29 -23.55 0.62
C ARG A 215 6.81 -24.92 0.19
N SER A 216 6.75 -25.89 1.09
CA SER A 216 7.06 -27.28 0.78
C SER A 216 5.78 -28.09 0.68
N ALA A 217 5.76 -29.08 -0.21
CA ALA A 217 4.60 -29.97 -0.37
C ALA A 217 4.42 -30.81 0.90
N GLY A 218 3.50 -30.39 1.78
CA GLY A 218 3.13 -31.11 3.00
C GLY A 218 3.75 -30.60 4.31
N SER A 219 4.48 -29.48 4.31
CA SER A 219 4.93 -28.83 5.55
C SER A 219 4.46 -27.37 5.61
N ASN A 220 4.44 -26.81 6.83
CA ASN A 220 4.05 -25.42 7.05
C ASN A 220 5.00 -24.46 6.31
N ASP A 221 4.42 -23.39 5.79
CA ASP A 221 5.13 -22.28 5.18
C ASP A 221 6.22 -21.75 6.14
N LYS A 222 7.49 -21.84 5.73
CA LYS A 222 8.63 -21.33 6.49
C LYS A 222 8.96 -19.92 6.03
N LYS A 223 9.20 -19.02 6.99
CA LYS A 223 9.67 -17.65 6.72
C LYS A 223 11.18 -17.58 6.96
N GLY A 224 11.88 -16.86 6.09
CA GLY A 224 13.32 -16.61 6.19
C GLY A 224 13.72 -15.36 5.43
N MET A 225 15.03 -15.12 5.36
CA MET A 225 15.60 -14.05 4.53
C MET A 225 16.19 -14.60 3.24
N PHE A 226 16.29 -13.75 2.21
CA PHE A 226 16.90 -14.14 0.93
C PHE A 226 18.38 -14.54 1.08
N SER A 227 19.10 -13.92 2.03
CA SER A 227 20.48 -14.28 2.40
C SER A 227 20.64 -15.72 2.91
N GLU A 228 19.63 -16.26 3.57
CA GLU A 228 19.64 -17.60 4.20
C GLU A 228 19.38 -18.72 3.19
N ILE A 229 19.07 -18.35 1.95
CA ILE A 229 18.63 -19.28 0.91
C ILE A 229 19.64 -19.35 -0.24
N ILE A 230 20.40 -18.28 -0.49
CA ILE A 230 21.41 -18.24 -1.55
C ILE A 230 22.60 -19.11 -1.18
N PHE A 231 22.86 -20.14 -1.98
CA PHE A 231 23.90 -21.13 -1.70
C PHE A 231 25.28 -20.53 -1.51
N ARG A 232 25.67 -19.60 -2.40
CA ARG A 232 26.96 -18.93 -2.35
C ARG A 232 27.15 -18.08 -1.09
N SER A 233 26.05 -17.50 -0.58
CA SER A 233 26.06 -16.72 0.67
C SER A 233 26.14 -17.63 1.89
N LEU A 234 25.56 -18.83 1.82
CA LEU A 234 25.60 -19.83 2.89
C LEU A 234 26.98 -20.45 3.08
N LEU A 235 27.70 -20.70 1.98
CA LEU A 235 29.05 -21.27 1.98
C LEU A 235 30.16 -20.25 2.25
N GLY A 236 29.89 -18.95 2.09
CA GLY A 236 30.87 -17.89 2.33
C GLY A 236 31.28 -17.75 3.81
N PRO A 237 32.38 -17.04 4.11
CA PRO A 237 32.80 -16.76 5.49
C PRO A 237 31.71 -15.98 6.22
N GLY A 238 31.29 -16.46 7.40
CA GLY A 238 30.16 -15.92 8.15
C GLY A 238 28.76 -16.28 7.62
N GLY A 239 28.68 -17.15 6.60
CA GLY A 239 27.41 -17.70 6.09
C GLY A 239 26.80 -18.71 7.06
N GLY A 240 25.54 -19.09 6.82
CA GLY A 240 24.79 -19.99 7.70
C GLY A 240 25.41 -21.38 7.89
N LEU A 241 26.25 -21.83 6.95
CA LEU A 241 26.96 -23.11 7.04
C LEU A 241 28.38 -23.00 7.58
N ASP A 242 28.98 -21.80 7.59
CA ASP A 242 30.34 -21.56 8.10
C ASP A 242 30.59 -22.12 9.52
N PRO A 243 29.69 -21.92 10.52
CA PRO A 243 29.92 -22.44 11.87
C PRO A 243 29.82 -23.96 11.98
N SER A 244 29.28 -24.65 10.98
CA SER A 244 29.12 -26.10 11.00
C SER A 244 30.35 -26.86 10.50
N TRP A 245 31.25 -26.21 9.75
CA TRP A 245 32.46 -26.87 9.23
C TRP A 245 33.39 -27.44 10.31
N PRO A 246 33.69 -26.73 11.43
CA PRO A 246 34.58 -27.26 12.46
C PRO A 246 34.02 -28.49 13.18
N THR A 247 32.70 -28.72 13.12
CA THR A 247 32.04 -29.88 13.72
C THR A 247 32.38 -31.18 12.99
N TYR A 248 32.81 -31.10 11.73
CA TYR A 248 33.04 -32.25 10.85
C TYR A 248 34.52 -32.37 10.47
N PRO A 249 35.33 -33.12 11.23
CA PRO A 249 36.78 -33.14 11.10
C PRO A 249 37.26 -33.67 9.73
N THR A 250 36.60 -34.69 9.17
CA THR A 250 37.02 -35.24 7.87
C THR A 250 36.71 -34.25 6.75
N MET A 251 35.52 -33.66 6.79
CA MET A 251 35.08 -32.65 5.83
C MET A 251 35.93 -31.37 5.88
N ASN A 252 36.27 -30.90 7.08
CA ASN A 252 37.05 -29.68 7.27
C ASN A 252 38.47 -29.80 6.67
N SER A 253 39.06 -31.00 6.66
CA SER A 253 40.39 -31.24 6.09
C SER A 253 40.47 -31.01 4.57
N ILE A 254 39.35 -31.16 3.87
CA ILE A 254 39.21 -30.98 2.42
C ILE A 254 38.22 -29.87 2.05
N ARG A 255 37.87 -29.01 3.01
CA ARG A 255 36.88 -27.94 2.87
C ARG A 255 36.98 -27.16 1.55
N PRO A 256 38.15 -26.66 1.12
CA PRO A 256 38.24 -25.88 -0.11
C PRO A 256 37.83 -26.67 -1.37
N MET A 257 38.25 -27.93 -1.46
CA MET A 257 37.91 -28.80 -2.60
C MET A 257 36.43 -29.17 -2.58
N LEU A 258 35.87 -29.39 -1.38
CA LEU A 258 34.46 -29.72 -1.22
C LEU A 258 33.54 -28.52 -1.49
N GLU A 259 33.91 -27.31 -1.06
CA GLU A 259 33.20 -26.07 -1.39
C GLU A 259 33.11 -25.88 -2.91
N SER A 260 34.22 -26.07 -3.63
CA SER A 260 34.22 -26.03 -5.11
C SER A 260 33.27 -27.07 -5.70
N TRP A 261 33.37 -28.31 -5.23
CA TRP A 261 32.55 -29.41 -5.76
C TRP A 261 31.07 -29.17 -5.54
N LEU A 262 30.70 -28.73 -4.33
CA LEU A 262 29.34 -28.38 -3.95
C LEU A 262 28.81 -27.21 -4.79
N LEU A 263 29.59 -26.17 -5.06
CA LEU A 263 29.15 -25.05 -5.90
C LEU A 263 28.78 -25.47 -7.32
N VAL A 264 29.42 -26.52 -7.85
CA VAL A 264 29.16 -27.03 -9.21
C VAL A 264 28.03 -28.05 -9.23
N HIS A 265 27.92 -28.90 -8.21
CA HIS A 265 27.01 -30.04 -8.22
C HIS A 265 25.69 -29.81 -7.47
N THR A 266 25.58 -28.76 -6.65
CA THR A 266 24.35 -28.52 -5.89
C THR A 266 23.21 -28.09 -6.81
N PRO A 267 22.12 -28.86 -6.93
CA PRO A 267 20.95 -28.44 -7.68
C PRO A 267 20.16 -27.37 -6.90
N GLY A 268 19.54 -26.43 -7.60
CA GLY A 268 18.56 -25.53 -6.99
C GLY A 268 17.33 -26.33 -6.56
N THR A 269 16.97 -26.25 -5.27
CA THR A 269 15.77 -26.91 -4.73
C THR A 269 14.58 -25.97 -4.64
N LEU A 270 14.80 -24.66 -4.80
CA LEU A 270 13.78 -23.64 -4.73
C LEU A 270 13.46 -23.09 -6.11
N ALA A 271 12.17 -23.16 -6.46
CA ALA A 271 11.62 -22.53 -7.65
C ALA A 271 10.78 -21.32 -7.27
N TYR A 272 11.03 -20.17 -7.90
CA TYR A 272 10.27 -18.95 -7.65
C TYR A 272 8.81 -19.10 -8.09
N ASP A 273 7.87 -18.79 -7.18
CA ASP A 273 6.44 -18.76 -7.47
C ASP A 273 6.01 -17.31 -7.71
N GLU A 274 6.08 -16.90 -8.98
CA GLU A 274 5.69 -15.55 -9.38
C GLU A 274 4.22 -15.28 -9.10
N VAL A 275 3.34 -16.25 -9.35
CA VAL A 275 1.88 -16.08 -9.20
C VAL A 275 1.55 -15.81 -7.74
N ALA A 276 2.04 -16.65 -6.82
CA ALA A 276 1.80 -16.46 -5.38
C ALA A 276 2.39 -15.14 -4.86
N THR A 277 3.55 -14.74 -5.38
CA THR A 277 4.18 -13.47 -5.00
C THR A 277 3.37 -12.27 -5.49
N GLN A 278 2.87 -12.29 -6.71
CA GLN A 278 2.04 -11.22 -7.26
C GLN A 278 0.68 -11.13 -6.57
N GLU A 279 0.06 -12.27 -6.25
CA GLU A 279 -1.19 -12.32 -5.47
C GLU A 279 -0.99 -11.70 -4.08
N ALA A 280 0.06 -12.09 -3.35
CA ALA A 280 0.39 -11.53 -2.05
C ALA A 280 0.68 -10.02 -2.12
N ARG A 281 1.33 -9.55 -3.20
CA ARG A 281 1.56 -8.12 -3.44
C ARG A 281 0.26 -7.38 -3.71
N GLN A 282 -0.64 -7.96 -4.48
CA GLN A 282 -1.94 -7.37 -4.78
C GLN A 282 -2.82 -7.31 -3.54
N GLU A 283 -2.83 -8.36 -2.72
CA GLU A 283 -3.52 -8.38 -1.43
C GLU A 283 -2.95 -7.32 -0.48
N ALA A 284 -1.62 -7.23 -0.36
CA ALA A 284 -0.98 -6.19 0.45
C ALA A 284 -1.27 -4.77 -0.05
N ARG A 285 -1.49 -4.58 -1.36
CA ARG A 285 -1.89 -3.28 -1.93
C ARG A 285 -3.34 -2.93 -1.55
N ASN A 286 -4.23 -3.91 -1.58
CA ASN A 286 -5.66 -3.72 -1.34
C ASN A 286 -6.02 -3.62 0.16
N ASP A 287 -5.28 -4.31 1.03
CA ASP A 287 -5.58 -4.40 2.47
C ASP A 287 -5.21 -3.11 3.25
N LYS A 288 -4.35 -2.25 2.69
CA LYS A 288 -3.87 -1.07 3.43
C LYS A 288 -4.88 0.07 3.42
N ARG A 289 -5.31 0.42 4.64
CA ARG A 289 -6.17 1.57 4.94
C ARG A 289 -5.55 2.87 4.47
N GLU A 290 -6.40 3.73 3.96
CA GLU A 290 -6.05 5.09 3.56
C GLU A 290 -5.52 5.88 4.77
N VAL A 291 -4.39 6.55 4.59
CA VAL A 291 -3.79 7.41 5.62
C VAL A 291 -4.52 8.75 5.58
N THR A 292 -5.14 9.11 6.70
CA THR A 292 -5.86 10.38 6.84
C THR A 292 -4.99 11.44 7.49
N SER A 293 -4.87 12.60 6.86
CA SER A 293 -4.30 13.81 7.45
C SER A 293 -5.39 14.61 8.14
N LYS A 294 -5.13 15.00 9.40
CA LYS A 294 -6.03 15.84 10.20
C LYS A 294 -5.60 17.30 10.05
N TYR A 295 -6.56 18.16 9.74
CA TYR A 295 -6.39 19.61 9.73
C TYR A 295 -7.22 20.20 10.86
N ASN A 296 -6.56 20.95 11.73
CA ASN A 296 -7.22 21.65 12.82
C ASN A 296 -7.60 23.06 12.35
N ARG A 297 -8.56 23.66 13.05
CA ARG A 297 -8.93 25.06 12.88
C ARG A 297 -7.71 25.96 13.08
N GLY A 298 -7.49 26.85 12.12
CA GLY A 298 -6.37 27.79 12.09
C GLY A 298 -5.16 27.28 11.29
N ASP A 299 -5.12 26.01 10.88
CA ASP A 299 -4.01 25.49 10.08
C ASP A 299 -3.99 26.17 8.69
N PRO A 300 -2.82 26.61 8.19
CA PRO A 300 -2.72 27.24 6.89
C PRO A 300 -2.96 26.22 5.77
N LEU A 301 -4.00 26.45 4.96
CA LEU A 301 -4.32 25.62 3.79
C LEU A 301 -3.61 26.14 2.53
N VAL A 302 -3.52 27.46 2.39
CA VAL A 302 -2.80 28.14 1.31
C VAL A 302 -2.00 29.29 1.88
N GLY A 303 -0.70 29.36 1.57
CA GLY A 303 0.17 30.43 2.02
C GLY A 303 -0.16 31.79 1.39
N PRO A 304 0.22 32.91 2.02
CA PRO A 304 0.01 34.24 1.45
C PRO A 304 0.75 34.40 0.13
N ASN A 305 0.09 35.03 -0.85
CA ASN A 305 0.56 35.27 -2.22
C ASN A 305 0.91 34.01 -3.04
N GLN A 306 0.57 32.81 -2.56
CA GLN A 306 0.74 31.59 -3.35
C GLN A 306 -0.41 31.43 -4.35
N PRO A 307 -0.13 30.98 -5.59
CA PRO A 307 -1.17 30.63 -6.53
C PRO A 307 -1.92 29.38 -6.04
N ILE A 308 -3.25 29.38 -6.19
CA ILE A 308 -4.08 28.21 -5.89
C ILE A 308 -3.81 27.13 -6.95
N THR A 309 -3.13 26.06 -6.54
CA THR A 309 -2.88 24.87 -7.33
C THR A 309 -4.11 23.95 -7.32
N PRO A 310 -4.18 22.93 -8.20
CA PRO A 310 -5.27 21.96 -8.19
C PRO A 310 -5.43 21.26 -6.83
N ASP A 311 -4.33 20.97 -6.15
CA ASP A 311 -4.34 20.30 -4.83
C ASP A 311 -4.87 21.22 -3.72
N HIS A 312 -4.49 22.50 -3.76
CA HIS A 312 -5.04 23.52 -2.86
C HIS A 312 -6.54 23.70 -3.08
N LEU A 313 -6.99 23.71 -4.35
CA LEU A 313 -8.40 23.85 -4.67
C LEU A 313 -9.22 22.66 -4.17
N ALA A 314 -8.69 21.44 -4.33
CA ALA A 314 -9.31 20.25 -3.73
C ALA A 314 -9.35 20.34 -2.20
N LEU A 315 -8.28 20.83 -1.56
CA LEU A 315 -8.23 21.01 -0.10
C LEU A 315 -9.28 22.01 0.40
N LEU A 316 -9.44 23.12 -0.30
CA LEU A 316 -10.43 24.14 0.01
C LEU A 316 -11.85 23.64 -0.22
N ARG A 317 -12.09 22.75 -1.21
CA ARG A 317 -13.39 22.10 -1.40
C ARG A 317 -13.73 21.13 -0.27
N ASP A 318 -12.75 20.35 0.18
CA ASP A 318 -12.92 19.43 1.31
C ASP A 318 -13.22 20.21 2.61
N GLU A 319 -12.51 21.33 2.84
CA GLU A 319 -12.80 22.25 3.94
C GLU A 319 -14.20 22.86 3.80
N HIS A 320 -14.57 23.34 2.62
CA HIS A 320 -15.88 23.93 2.36
C HIS A 320 -17.01 22.93 2.64
N ALA A 321 -16.87 21.68 2.19
CA ALA A 321 -17.83 20.61 2.47
C ALA A 321 -17.94 20.33 3.98
N ALA A 322 -16.81 20.32 4.69
CA ALA A 322 -16.80 20.17 6.15
C ALA A 322 -17.46 21.36 6.87
N VAL A 323 -17.29 22.58 6.36
CA VAL A 323 -17.96 23.79 6.88
C VAL A 323 -19.47 23.72 6.64
N GLU A 324 -19.91 23.21 5.49
CA GLU A 324 -21.34 23.03 5.20
C GLU A 324 -21.99 21.99 6.11
N LEU A 325 -21.29 20.87 6.38
CA LEU A 325 -21.75 19.81 7.29
C LEU A 325 -21.81 20.29 8.76
N ASN A 326 -20.85 21.10 9.19
CA ASN A 326 -20.76 21.60 10.56
C ASN A 326 -21.59 22.88 10.80
N ARG A 327 -22.44 23.30 9.85
CA ARG A 327 -23.21 24.54 9.98
C ARG A 327 -24.37 24.37 10.98
N PRO A 328 -24.57 25.31 11.92
CA PRO A 328 -25.74 25.28 12.78
C PRO A 328 -27.04 25.51 11.95
N PRO A 329 -28.11 24.73 12.20
CA PRO A 329 -29.34 24.79 11.41
C PRO A 329 -30.05 26.15 11.50
N GLU A 330 -29.81 26.91 12.56
CA GLU A 330 -30.34 28.26 12.75
C GLU A 330 -29.89 29.23 11.63
N GLN A 331 -28.63 29.14 11.21
CA GLN A 331 -28.10 30.01 10.15
C GLN A 331 -28.71 29.68 8.79
N LEU A 332 -29.04 28.41 8.55
CA LEU A 332 -29.78 27.99 7.35
C LEU A 332 -31.18 28.60 7.34
N ALA A 333 -31.91 28.52 8.46
CA ALA A 333 -33.25 29.07 8.57
C ALA A 333 -33.29 30.60 8.36
N ILE A 334 -32.33 31.34 8.94
CA ILE A 334 -32.25 32.80 8.77
C ILE A 334 -31.99 33.18 7.31
N ARG A 335 -31.05 32.49 6.62
CA ARG A 335 -30.79 32.77 5.19
C ARG A 335 -31.98 32.45 4.30
N MET A 336 -32.64 31.31 4.55
CA MET A 336 -33.86 30.93 3.84
C MET A 336 -34.99 31.94 4.05
N ALA A 337 -35.16 32.45 5.29
CA ALA A 337 -36.13 33.48 5.61
C ALA A 337 -35.81 34.82 4.91
N ALA A 338 -34.55 35.25 4.90
CA ALA A 338 -34.11 36.47 4.23
C ALA A 338 -34.32 36.41 2.71
N ALA A 339 -33.96 35.28 2.08
CA ALA A 339 -34.18 35.06 0.65
C ALA A 339 -35.69 35.04 0.32
N SER A 340 -36.49 34.36 1.13
CA SER A 340 -37.95 34.35 0.99
C SER A 340 -38.54 35.75 1.10
N LEU A 341 -38.08 36.55 2.08
CA LEU A 341 -38.53 37.92 2.27
C LEU A 341 -38.17 38.82 1.08
N MET A 342 -36.95 38.69 0.52
CA MET A 342 -36.57 39.41 -0.70
C MET A 342 -37.46 39.04 -1.89
N ILE A 343 -37.76 37.76 -2.09
CA ILE A 343 -38.62 37.31 -3.19
C ILE A 343 -40.05 37.82 -2.99
N ILE A 344 -40.59 37.74 -1.77
CA ILE A 344 -41.91 38.30 -1.44
C ILE A 344 -41.96 39.79 -1.78
N LEU A 345 -40.94 40.55 -1.37
CA LEU A 345 -40.86 41.98 -1.63
C LEU A 345 -40.81 42.28 -3.14
N LEU A 346 -40.06 41.48 -3.90
CA LEU A 346 -39.97 41.59 -5.36
C LEU A 346 -41.30 41.24 -6.06
N VAL A 347 -42.03 40.24 -5.58
CA VAL A 347 -43.37 39.89 -6.09
C VAL A 347 -44.38 40.97 -5.78
N VAL A 348 -44.38 41.50 -4.55
CA VAL A 348 -45.28 42.60 -4.17
C VAL A 348 -44.98 43.85 -5.01
N LEU A 349 -43.70 44.19 -5.20
CA LEU A 349 -43.31 45.37 -5.99
C LEU A 349 -43.70 45.24 -7.46
N ASN A 350 -43.48 44.07 -8.08
CA ASN A 350 -43.88 43.80 -9.46
C ASN A 350 -45.38 43.55 -9.66
N GLY A 351 -46.11 43.22 -8.59
CA GLY A 351 -47.56 43.05 -8.64
C GLY A 351 -48.34 44.33 -8.38
N PHE A 352 -47.69 45.36 -7.79
CA PHE A 352 -48.31 46.64 -7.46
C PHE A 352 -48.05 47.72 -8.53
N TYR A 353 -47.00 47.55 -9.34
CA TYR A 353 -46.78 48.25 -10.60
C TYR A 353 -47.34 47.43 -11.75
#